data_AF-M7T139-F1
#
_entry.id   AF-M7T139-F1
#
_cell.length_a   1.000
_cell.length_b   1.000
_cell.length_c   1.000
_cell.angle_alpha   90.00
_cell.angle_beta   90.00
_cell.angle_gamma   90.00
#
_symmetry.space_group_name_H-M   'P 1'
#
loop_
_entity.id
_entity.type
_entity.pdbx_description
1 polymer ?
#
loop_
_entity_poly.entity_id
_entity_poly.type
_entity_poly.pdbx_seq_one_letter_code
_entity_poly.pdbx_strand_id
1 'polypeptide(L)'
;MSQHEDEEAELGEIISKIAQASKLPAKRRGTSIKPDIESLNSLSYDRGLLPIELNELVDLATTPNHLNQASLASIVRNLYPATPVDNDVITKVIGSMGHGRSKPSLAIQGVLLRWLVMIYHIMQSQDALARGYSVLFNLLDTAALRTQLCHLLVLITRRKHNAVTLEEIENVDGFVKKLERVELPNQLIAVLGDPLLQKLLLLKPDAEANERINNWLSSQWDGRNGKEVILEILSYTPLIDFEGARNSSRVRVVIPPSPLVYILYFASSPTIVSRLCGVLAKYKEGLQKAMATSRSDYTPEYVNGFNGFLMDICNCLWRSRAFNAKDNNSHGCLIPKPLVDNLSVYVKGLDTGASLTSLFSLSHSPVLGLMSISYFRSLEDAELERGKDELGIRHAGPITRATLASLADDGGLRLTWDEYRLGVLGYLEQNGMSGVGELMYNTMTTLMKKA
;
A
#
# COMPACT_ATOMS: atom_id res chain seq x y z
N MET A 1 24.02 42.86 30.13
CA MET A 1 22.78 42.13 30.47
C MET A 1 21.58 43.07 30.57
N SER A 2 21.67 44.23 31.23
CA SER A 2 20.51 45.14 31.37
C SER A 2 20.02 45.81 30.07
N GLN A 3 20.92 46.20 29.16
CA GLN A 3 20.51 46.88 27.91
C GLN A 3 19.74 45.98 26.93
N HIS A 4 20.04 44.68 26.88
CA HIS A 4 19.34 43.76 25.97
C HIS A 4 17.92 43.41 26.47
N GLU A 5 17.69 43.33 27.79
CA GLU A 5 16.36 43.07 28.37
C GLU A 5 15.43 44.28 28.23
N ASP A 6 15.95 45.51 28.41
CA ASP A 6 15.16 46.75 28.26
C ASP A 6 14.70 46.97 26.80
N GLU A 7 15.52 46.56 25.83
CA GLU A 7 15.24 46.75 24.40
C GLU A 7 14.36 45.61 23.80
N GLU A 8 14.39 44.40 24.37
CA GLU A 8 13.39 43.34 24.06
C GLU A 8 11.99 43.74 24.51
N ALA A 9 11.89 44.34 25.70
CA ALA A 9 10.63 44.91 26.18
C ALA A 9 10.12 46.03 25.26
N GLU A 10 11.02 46.84 24.70
CA GLU A 10 10.68 47.91 23.75
C GLU A 10 10.05 47.38 22.45
N LEU A 11 10.62 46.31 21.88
CA LEU A 11 10.08 45.68 20.66
C LEU A 11 8.70 45.06 20.89
N GLY A 12 8.54 44.30 21.98
CA GLY A 12 7.26 43.71 22.36
C GLY A 12 6.17 44.75 22.64
N GLU A 13 6.53 45.88 23.27
CA GLU A 13 5.62 47.00 23.45
C GLU A 13 5.13 47.62 22.13
N ILE A 14 6.04 47.80 21.17
CA ILE A 14 5.72 48.35 19.85
C ILE A 14 4.78 47.39 19.09
N ILE A 15 5.04 46.09 19.13
CA ILE A 15 4.19 45.07 18.51
C ILE A 15 2.78 45.10 19.14
N SER A 16 2.68 45.18 20.46
CA SER A 16 1.40 45.28 21.17
C SER A 16 0.65 46.57 20.81
N LYS A 17 1.34 47.71 20.73
CA LYS A 17 0.76 49.00 20.28
C LYS A 17 0.20 48.89 18.86
N ILE A 18 0.95 48.27 17.93
CA ILE A 18 0.52 48.05 16.55
C ILE A 18 -0.67 47.08 16.49
N ALA A 19 -0.65 46.00 17.28
CA ALA A 19 -1.73 45.02 17.35
C ALA A 19 -3.03 45.60 17.92
N GLN A 20 -2.95 46.55 18.86
CA GLN A 20 -4.13 47.27 19.34
C GLN A 20 -4.64 48.27 18.29
N ALA A 21 -3.73 48.99 17.64
CA ALA A 21 -4.08 49.96 16.62
C ALA A 21 -4.70 49.32 15.36
N SER A 22 -4.33 48.07 15.04
CA SER A 22 -4.87 47.31 13.91
C SER A 22 -6.37 46.99 14.04
N LYS A 23 -6.89 46.91 15.28
CA LYS A 23 -8.31 46.65 15.60
C LYS A 23 -9.21 47.86 15.37
N LEU A 24 -8.66 49.06 15.30
CA LEU A 24 -9.41 50.31 15.13
C LEU A 24 -9.29 50.84 13.69
N PRO A 25 -10.35 51.38 13.09
CA PRO A 25 -10.28 52.01 11.77
C PRO A 25 -9.48 53.32 11.82
N ALA A 26 -8.79 53.65 10.73
CA ALA A 26 -7.85 54.79 10.66
C ALA A 26 -8.41 56.14 11.14
N LYS A 27 -9.72 56.38 10.95
CA LYS A 27 -10.41 57.62 11.39
C LYS A 27 -10.61 57.73 12.90
N ARG A 28 -10.54 56.61 13.65
CA ARG A 28 -10.70 56.56 15.12
C ARG A 28 -9.35 56.44 15.84
N ARG A 29 -8.24 56.45 15.11
CA ARG A 29 -6.89 56.41 15.69
C ARG A 29 -6.47 57.84 16.03
N GLY A 30 -6.08 58.07 17.29
CA GLY A 30 -5.61 59.37 17.76
C GLY A 30 -4.21 59.76 17.23
N THR A 31 -3.43 58.79 16.77
CA THR A 31 -2.05 58.96 16.26
C THR A 31 -1.83 58.20 14.95
N SER A 32 -0.88 58.67 14.15
CA SER A 32 -0.43 57.97 12.94
C SER A 32 0.45 56.79 13.33
N ILE A 33 0.18 55.59 12.79
CA ILE A 33 0.96 54.36 13.04
C ILE A 33 2.27 54.33 12.22
N LYS A 34 2.41 55.21 11.23
CA LYS A 34 3.59 55.24 10.35
C LYS A 34 4.93 55.30 11.10
N PRO A 35 5.15 56.19 12.10
CA PRO A 35 6.39 56.21 12.88
C PRO A 35 6.63 54.91 13.64
N ASP A 36 5.59 54.32 14.26
CA ASP A 36 5.73 53.06 15.01
C ASP A 36 6.18 51.90 14.11
N ILE A 37 5.69 51.87 12.86
CA ILE A 37 6.12 50.89 11.86
C ILE A 37 7.55 51.15 11.40
N GLU A 38 7.95 52.41 11.23
CA GLU A 38 9.33 52.76 10.88
C GLU A 38 10.31 52.34 11.98
N SER A 39 9.98 52.59 13.25
CA SER A 39 10.73 52.12 14.42
C SER A 39 10.76 50.59 14.52
N LEU A 40 9.63 49.91 14.28
CA LEU A 40 9.58 48.44 14.23
C LEU A 40 10.52 47.91 13.15
N ASN A 41 10.51 48.51 11.96
CA ASN A 41 11.33 48.08 10.83
C ASN A 41 12.82 48.25 11.12
N SER A 42 13.24 49.36 11.75
CA SER A 42 14.64 49.56 12.13
C SER A 42 15.09 48.55 13.17
N LEU A 43 14.28 48.34 14.22
CA LEU A 43 14.61 47.36 15.27
C LEU A 43 14.65 45.92 14.74
N SER A 44 13.74 45.57 13.85
CA SER A 44 13.70 44.24 13.20
C SER A 44 14.91 44.01 12.31
N TYR A 45 15.42 45.06 11.64
CA TYR A 45 16.62 44.97 10.81
C TYR A 45 17.89 44.78 11.65
N ASP A 46 17.99 45.45 12.79
CA ASP A 46 19.19 45.40 13.64
C ASP A 46 19.29 44.10 14.45
N ARG A 47 18.18 43.53 14.91
CA ARG A 47 18.17 42.36 15.83
C ARG A 47 17.67 41.06 15.21
N GLY A 48 16.83 41.15 14.19
CA GLY A 48 15.94 40.05 13.82
C GLY A 48 14.81 39.85 14.84
N LEU A 49 13.91 38.93 14.54
CA LEU A 49 12.68 38.63 15.29
C LEU A 49 12.78 37.26 15.95
N LEU A 50 12.36 37.18 17.21
CA LEU A 50 12.21 35.92 17.94
C LEU A 50 10.95 35.16 17.51
N PRO A 51 10.85 33.84 17.77
CA PRO A 51 9.71 33.02 17.32
C PRO A 51 8.33 33.55 17.72
N ILE A 52 8.21 34.09 18.94
CA ILE A 52 6.95 34.62 19.48
C ILE A 52 6.53 35.88 18.71
N GLU A 53 7.44 36.85 18.59
CA GLU A 53 7.22 38.12 17.89
C GLU A 53 6.94 37.89 16.40
N LEU A 54 7.69 36.98 15.78
CA LEU A 54 7.49 36.57 14.39
C LEU A 54 6.08 35.99 14.20
N ASN A 55 5.63 35.12 15.11
CA ASN A 55 4.29 34.55 15.04
C ASN A 55 3.20 35.62 15.21
N GLU A 56 3.37 36.58 16.14
CA GLU A 56 2.40 37.68 16.32
C GLU A 56 2.31 38.59 15.09
N LEU A 57 3.44 38.92 14.47
CA LEU A 57 3.47 39.74 13.25
C LEU A 57 2.90 38.99 12.03
N VAL A 58 3.12 37.68 11.94
CA VAL A 58 2.48 36.83 10.92
C VAL A 58 0.98 36.71 11.17
N ASP A 59 0.53 36.56 12.42
CA ASP A 59 -0.90 36.57 12.77
C ASP A 59 -1.54 37.93 12.43
N LEU A 60 -0.83 39.03 12.66
CA LEU A 60 -1.27 40.37 12.24
C LEU A 60 -1.40 40.49 10.71
N ALA A 61 -0.46 39.94 9.94
CA ALA A 61 -0.47 40.02 8.48
C ALA A 61 -1.51 39.08 7.83
N THR A 62 -1.83 37.95 8.48
CA THR A 62 -2.74 36.93 7.96
C THR A 62 -4.20 37.14 8.36
N THR A 63 -4.45 37.86 9.46
CA THR A 63 -5.81 38.18 9.92
C THR A 63 -6.37 39.47 9.30
N PRO A 64 -7.70 39.55 9.05
CA PRO A 64 -8.33 40.78 8.60
C PRO A 64 -8.17 41.90 9.62
N ASN A 65 -7.53 42.99 9.21
CA ASN A 65 -7.27 44.15 10.07
C ASN A 65 -7.55 45.48 9.32
N HIS A 66 -7.47 46.59 10.05
CA HIS A 66 -7.67 47.93 9.49
C HIS A 66 -6.37 48.66 9.14
N LEU A 67 -5.24 47.98 9.03
CA LEU A 67 -3.99 48.56 8.54
C LEU A 67 -4.06 48.72 7.02
N ASN A 68 -3.37 49.73 6.49
CA ASN A 68 -3.32 49.92 5.05
C ASN A 68 -2.37 48.88 4.41
N GLN A 69 -2.54 48.64 3.11
CA GLN A 69 -1.77 47.64 2.38
C GLN A 69 -0.26 47.94 2.34
N ALA A 70 0.13 49.21 2.37
CA ALA A 70 1.54 49.62 2.36
C ALA A 70 2.25 49.30 3.67
N SER A 71 1.59 49.56 4.81
CA SER A 71 2.06 49.22 6.16
C SER A 71 2.22 47.72 6.32
N LEU A 72 1.23 46.92 5.91
CA LEU A 72 1.31 45.46 5.97
C LEU A 72 2.44 44.92 5.08
N ALA A 73 2.56 45.43 3.86
CA ALA A 73 3.66 45.05 2.96
C ALA A 73 5.04 45.44 3.51
N SER A 74 5.13 46.55 4.25
CA SER A 74 6.38 46.97 4.91
C SER A 74 6.76 46.03 6.04
N ILE A 75 5.79 45.66 6.90
CA ILE A 75 6.01 44.71 8.00
C ILE A 75 6.48 43.37 7.44
N VAL A 76 5.78 42.81 6.44
CA VAL A 76 6.14 41.50 5.86
C VAL A 76 7.53 41.50 5.22
N ARG A 77 7.98 42.61 4.61
CA ARG A 77 9.32 42.71 4.01
C ARG A 77 10.45 42.72 5.04
N ASN A 78 10.16 43.16 6.26
CA ASN A 78 11.12 43.27 7.35
C ASN A 78 10.96 42.16 8.40
N LEU A 79 10.31 41.05 8.04
CA LEU A 79 10.27 39.84 8.87
C LEU A 79 11.62 39.11 8.75
N TYR A 80 12.58 39.45 9.60
CA TYR A 80 13.89 38.80 9.62
C TYR A 80 13.95 37.78 10.75
N PRO A 81 13.84 36.46 10.51
CA PRO A 81 13.90 35.47 11.59
C PRO A 81 15.31 35.38 12.19
N ALA A 82 15.43 35.53 13.51
CA ALA A 82 16.70 35.34 14.23
C ALA A 82 17.01 33.84 14.49
N THR A 83 15.97 33.01 14.58
CA THR A 83 16.05 31.57 14.85
C THR A 83 15.37 30.75 13.75
N PRO A 84 15.64 29.44 13.66
CA PRO A 84 14.97 28.57 12.71
C PRO A 84 13.45 28.61 12.87
N VAL A 85 12.73 28.79 11.77
CA VAL A 85 11.28 29.05 11.78
C VAL A 85 10.49 27.75 12.00
N ASP A 86 9.56 27.77 12.96
CA ASP A 86 8.66 26.65 13.28
C ASP A 86 7.66 26.34 12.16
N ASN A 87 7.29 25.06 12.06
CA ASN A 87 6.33 24.54 11.07
C ASN A 87 4.93 25.19 11.17
N ASP A 88 4.53 25.66 12.34
CA ASP A 88 3.22 26.26 12.58
C ASP A 88 3.09 27.60 11.85
N VAL A 89 4.12 28.44 11.90
CA VAL A 89 4.17 29.73 11.19
C VAL A 89 4.05 29.52 9.68
N ILE A 90 4.77 28.53 9.16
CA ILE A 90 4.76 28.17 7.73
C ILE A 90 3.36 27.71 7.30
N THR A 91 2.73 26.86 8.11
CA THR A 91 1.38 26.34 7.85
C THR A 91 0.33 27.45 7.88
N LYS A 92 0.44 28.41 8.81
CA LYS A 92 -0.43 29.59 8.86
C LYS A 92 -0.29 30.45 7.60
N VAL A 93 0.93 30.71 7.14
CA VAL A 93 1.16 31.47 5.91
C VAL A 93 0.55 30.76 4.71
N ILE A 94 0.79 29.46 4.53
CA ILE A 94 0.19 28.67 3.45
C ILE A 94 -1.34 28.67 3.53
N GLY A 95 -1.91 28.52 4.73
CA GLY A 95 -3.36 28.54 4.97
C GLY A 95 -4.02 29.89 4.64
N SER A 96 -3.28 30.99 4.77
CA SER A 96 -3.75 32.34 4.41
C SER A 96 -3.81 32.60 2.90
N MET A 97 -3.24 31.71 2.07
CA MET A 97 -3.14 31.90 0.62
C MET A 97 -4.46 31.61 -0.11
N GLY A 98 -4.73 32.36 -1.18
CA GLY A 98 -5.84 32.14 -2.12
C GLY A 98 -6.94 33.20 -2.08
N HIS A 99 -8.06 32.89 -2.72
CA HIS A 99 -9.18 33.83 -2.88
C HIS A 99 -10.12 33.74 -1.67
N GLY A 100 -10.45 34.88 -1.06
CA GLY A 100 -11.41 34.94 0.05
C GLY A 100 -11.47 36.32 0.71
N ARG A 101 -12.63 36.67 1.29
CA ARG A 101 -12.81 37.94 2.03
C ARG A 101 -12.08 37.95 3.37
N SER A 102 -11.85 36.78 3.97
CA SER A 102 -11.09 36.60 5.20
C SER A 102 -9.57 36.49 4.98
N LYS A 103 -9.13 36.47 3.71
CA LYS A 103 -7.72 36.29 3.35
C LYS A 103 -7.06 37.65 3.07
N PRO A 104 -5.73 37.77 3.25
CA PRO A 104 -4.99 38.97 2.89
C PRO A 104 -5.13 39.30 1.40
N SER A 105 -4.90 40.56 1.02
CA SER A 105 -4.95 40.95 -0.39
C SER A 105 -3.88 40.21 -1.21
N LEU A 106 -4.14 40.02 -2.52
CA LEU A 106 -3.21 39.31 -3.41
C LEU A 106 -1.79 39.91 -3.43
N ALA A 107 -1.66 41.22 -3.24
CA ALA A 107 -0.32 41.83 -3.15
C ALA A 107 0.41 41.43 -1.86
N ILE A 108 -0.28 41.36 -0.72
CA ILE A 108 0.32 40.93 0.55
C ILE A 108 0.69 39.45 0.48
N GLN A 109 -0.20 38.62 -0.07
CA GLN A 109 0.08 37.20 -0.34
C GLN A 109 1.33 37.02 -1.21
N GLY A 110 1.52 37.87 -2.23
CA GLY A 110 2.73 37.85 -3.06
C GLY A 110 4.01 38.20 -2.29
N VAL A 111 3.94 39.16 -1.35
CA VAL A 111 5.09 39.49 -0.48
C VAL A 111 5.37 38.35 0.51
N LEU A 112 4.34 37.73 1.09
CA LEU A 112 4.48 36.57 1.98
C LEU A 112 5.12 35.36 1.27
N LEU A 113 4.73 35.08 0.02
CA LEU A 113 5.37 34.03 -0.78
C LEU A 113 6.84 34.34 -1.07
N ARG A 114 7.15 35.59 -1.41
CA ARG A 114 8.55 36.01 -1.61
C ARG A 114 9.35 35.84 -0.31
N TRP A 115 8.74 36.15 0.83
CA TRP A 115 9.36 35.94 2.14
C TRP A 115 9.61 34.45 2.41
N LEU A 116 8.64 33.57 2.16
CA LEU A 116 8.81 32.10 2.25
C LEU A 116 9.97 31.60 1.39
N VAL A 117 10.12 32.14 0.18
CA VAL A 117 11.25 31.84 -0.69
C VAL A 117 12.58 32.26 -0.05
N MET A 118 12.64 33.45 0.57
CA MET A 118 13.86 33.96 1.20
C MET A 118 14.27 33.13 2.43
N ILE A 119 13.29 32.68 3.23
CA ILE A 119 13.57 31.92 4.46
C ILE A 119 13.72 30.42 4.24
N TYR A 120 13.63 29.93 2.99
CA TYR A 120 13.60 28.49 2.67
C TYR A 120 14.73 27.65 3.31
N HIS A 121 15.92 28.25 3.45
CA HIS A 121 17.09 27.59 4.04
C HIS A 121 17.15 27.66 5.57
N ILE A 122 16.34 28.51 6.20
CA ILE A 122 16.32 28.78 7.65
C ILE A 122 15.12 28.08 8.32
N MET A 123 14.34 27.31 7.56
CA MET A 123 13.19 26.56 8.07
C MET A 123 13.63 25.33 8.87
N GLN A 124 12.94 25.00 9.97
CA GLN A 124 13.25 23.79 10.73
C GLN A 124 12.98 22.50 9.93
N SER A 125 11.90 22.47 9.14
CA SER A 125 11.61 21.35 8.25
C SER A 125 11.01 21.84 6.94
N GLN A 126 11.62 21.44 5.82
CA GLN A 126 11.11 21.69 4.48
C GLN A 126 9.87 20.83 4.15
N ASP A 127 9.62 19.77 4.92
CA ASP A 127 8.49 18.88 4.71
C ASP A 127 7.15 19.59 4.98
N ALA A 128 7.15 20.64 5.82
CA ALA A 128 5.97 21.47 6.03
C ALA A 128 5.48 22.15 4.75
N LEU A 129 6.39 22.60 3.88
CA LEU A 129 6.05 23.14 2.57
C LEU A 129 5.60 22.04 1.59
N ALA A 130 6.23 20.87 1.65
CA ALA A 130 5.85 19.73 0.81
C ALA A 130 4.42 19.25 1.08
N ARG A 131 3.98 19.24 2.35
CA ARG A 131 2.58 18.95 2.71
C ARG A 131 1.58 19.96 2.11
N GLY A 132 2.01 21.20 1.92
CA GLY A 132 1.22 22.28 1.29
C GLY A 132 1.27 22.29 -0.25
N TYR A 133 1.99 21.36 -0.89
CA TYR A 133 2.23 21.36 -2.33
C TYR A 133 0.94 21.46 -3.15
N SER A 134 -0.08 20.67 -2.82
CA SER A 134 -1.35 20.65 -3.55
C SER A 134 -2.07 22.00 -3.49
N VAL A 135 -2.03 22.69 -2.35
CA VAL A 135 -2.61 24.03 -2.17
C VAL A 135 -1.87 25.06 -3.00
N LEU A 136 -0.53 25.04 -2.96
CA LEU A 136 0.31 25.96 -3.74
C LEU A 136 0.16 25.73 -5.25
N PHE A 137 0.07 24.47 -5.68
CA PHE A 137 -0.11 24.08 -7.08
C PHE A 137 -1.46 24.56 -7.63
N ASN A 138 -2.55 24.38 -6.86
CA ASN A 138 -3.88 24.86 -7.25
C ASN A 138 -3.96 26.40 -7.37
N LEU A 139 -3.03 27.14 -6.76
CA LEU A 139 -3.01 28.60 -6.82
C LEU A 139 -2.23 29.15 -8.02
N LEU A 140 -1.61 28.31 -8.87
CA LEU A 140 -0.87 28.72 -10.07
C LEU A 140 -1.72 29.46 -11.11
N ASP A 141 -3.03 29.20 -11.13
CA ASP A 141 -3.99 29.92 -11.97
C ASP A 141 -4.02 31.42 -11.65
N THR A 142 -3.66 31.79 -10.42
CA THR A 142 -3.64 33.18 -9.94
C THR A 142 -2.43 33.92 -10.51
N ALA A 143 -2.63 34.71 -11.57
CA ALA A 143 -1.56 35.43 -12.28
C ALA A 143 -0.68 36.29 -11.35
N ALA A 144 -1.26 36.92 -10.32
CA ALA A 144 -0.54 37.80 -9.39
C ALA A 144 0.47 37.05 -8.47
N LEU A 145 0.25 35.77 -8.21
CA LEU A 145 1.07 34.95 -7.29
C LEU A 145 2.01 33.99 -8.02
N ARG A 146 1.75 33.76 -9.31
CA ARG A 146 2.38 32.72 -10.13
C ARG A 146 3.91 32.74 -10.08
N THR A 147 4.55 33.91 -10.18
CA THR A 147 6.02 34.00 -10.20
C THR A 147 6.66 33.48 -8.92
N GLN A 148 6.14 33.89 -7.76
CA GLN A 148 6.67 33.44 -6.46
C GLN A 148 6.28 31.98 -6.18
N LEU A 149 5.06 31.57 -6.56
CA LEU A 149 4.62 30.17 -6.45
C LEU A 149 5.49 29.23 -7.27
N CYS A 150 5.80 29.55 -8.53
CA CYS A 150 6.67 28.73 -9.36
C CYS A 150 8.06 28.57 -8.74
N HIS A 151 8.63 29.65 -8.19
CA HIS A 151 9.94 29.58 -7.54
C HIS A 151 9.90 28.69 -6.30
N LEU A 152 8.88 28.84 -5.45
CA LEU A 152 8.70 28.01 -4.26
C LEU A 152 8.45 26.54 -4.62
N LEU A 153 7.64 26.26 -5.64
CA LEU A 153 7.39 24.90 -6.13
C LEU A 153 8.67 24.27 -6.68
N VAL A 154 9.53 25.02 -7.38
CA VAL A 154 10.85 24.54 -7.80
C VAL A 154 11.71 24.22 -6.58
N LEU A 155 11.68 25.03 -5.52
CA LEU A 155 12.45 24.72 -4.30
C LEU A 155 11.94 23.47 -3.60
N ILE A 156 10.62 23.30 -3.46
CA ILE A 156 9.99 22.11 -2.85
C ILE A 156 10.24 20.86 -3.68
N THR A 157 10.30 20.99 -5.01
CA THR A 157 10.53 19.86 -5.93
C THR A 157 12.02 19.64 -6.23
N ARG A 158 12.91 20.53 -5.80
CA ARG A 158 14.36 20.35 -5.90
C ARG A 158 14.80 19.30 -4.88
N ARG A 159 15.41 18.24 -5.40
CA ARG A 159 15.86 17.05 -4.67
C ARG A 159 16.72 17.44 -3.47
N LYS A 160 16.45 16.86 -2.29
CA LYS A 160 17.32 16.97 -1.12
C LYS A 160 18.68 16.39 -1.46
N HIS A 161 19.77 17.12 -1.21
CA HIS A 161 21.16 16.69 -1.43
C HIS A 161 21.59 15.40 -0.67
N ASN A 162 20.69 14.80 0.14
CA ASN A 162 20.93 13.57 0.90
C ASN A 162 20.34 12.31 0.25
N ALA A 163 19.58 12.47 -0.83
CA ALA A 163 18.98 11.38 -1.58
C ALA A 163 19.78 11.12 -2.86
N VAL A 164 20.10 9.86 -3.10
CA VAL A 164 20.82 9.43 -4.30
C VAL A 164 19.81 8.72 -5.19
N THR A 165 19.67 9.14 -6.45
CA THR A 165 18.86 8.38 -7.41
C THR A 165 19.68 7.24 -8.02
N LEU A 166 19.00 6.21 -8.51
CA LEU A 166 19.65 5.09 -9.20
C LEU A 166 20.51 5.51 -10.39
N GLU A 167 20.18 6.66 -11.01
CA GLU A 167 20.92 7.27 -12.11
C GLU A 167 22.32 7.78 -11.71
N GLU A 168 22.56 8.07 -10.43
CA GLU A 168 23.82 8.60 -9.90
C GLU A 168 24.79 7.50 -9.42
N ILE A 169 24.42 6.23 -9.64
CA ILE A 169 25.16 5.07 -9.18
C ILE A 169 25.85 4.43 -10.37
N GLU A 170 27.10 4.81 -10.59
CA GLU A 170 27.91 4.34 -11.72
C GLU A 170 28.64 3.00 -11.42
N ASN A 171 28.75 2.60 -10.15
CA ASN A 171 29.49 1.40 -9.75
C ASN A 171 28.90 0.71 -8.50
N VAL A 172 29.26 -0.57 -8.32
CA VAL A 172 28.76 -1.42 -7.23
C VAL A 172 29.21 -0.92 -5.86
N ASP A 173 30.46 -0.47 -5.72
CA ASP A 173 30.96 0.13 -4.48
C ASP A 173 30.20 1.41 -4.09
N GLY A 174 29.81 2.21 -5.07
CA GLY A 174 28.98 3.40 -4.92
C GLY A 174 27.54 3.05 -4.53
N PHE A 175 26.99 1.96 -5.08
CA PHE A 175 25.69 1.43 -4.68
C PHE A 175 25.68 1.02 -3.21
N VAL A 176 26.66 0.20 -2.78
CA VAL A 176 26.73 -0.30 -1.40
C VAL A 176 26.88 0.83 -0.38
N LYS A 177 27.72 1.83 -0.67
CA LYS A 177 27.93 2.99 0.22
C LYS A 177 26.70 3.91 0.30
N LYS A 178 25.86 3.94 -0.73
CA LYS A 178 24.71 4.85 -0.84
C LYS A 178 23.36 4.14 -0.65
N LEU A 179 23.34 2.83 -0.42
CA LEU A 179 22.13 1.99 -0.38
C LEU A 179 21.02 2.55 0.52
N GLU A 180 21.38 3.03 1.71
CA GLU A 180 20.40 3.60 2.66
C GLU A 180 19.80 4.93 2.16
N ARG A 181 20.58 5.68 1.38
CA ARG A 181 20.22 6.99 0.82
C ARG A 181 19.53 6.91 -0.54
N VAL A 182 19.37 5.71 -1.11
CA VAL A 182 18.69 5.55 -2.40
C VAL A 182 17.21 5.85 -2.22
N GLU A 183 16.71 6.85 -2.94
CA GLU A 183 15.27 7.14 -3.03
C GLU A 183 14.62 6.30 -4.12
N LEU A 184 13.43 5.77 -3.82
CA LEU A 184 12.63 5.03 -4.78
C LEU A 184 12.03 5.97 -5.83
N PRO A 185 11.81 5.52 -7.08
CA PRO A 185 11.18 6.33 -8.10
C PRO A 185 9.79 6.81 -7.65
N ASN A 186 9.46 8.07 -7.96
CA ASN A 186 8.12 8.63 -7.71
C ASN A 186 7.00 7.83 -8.39
N GLN A 187 7.31 7.22 -9.55
CA GLN A 187 6.45 6.31 -10.30
C GLN A 187 6.75 4.86 -9.89
N LEU A 188 6.21 4.44 -8.73
CA LEU A 188 6.43 3.10 -8.16
C LEU A 188 5.93 1.94 -9.06
N ILE A 189 5.14 2.24 -10.09
CA ILE A 189 4.69 1.26 -11.09
C ILE A 189 5.89 0.68 -11.86
N ALA A 190 6.95 1.48 -12.07
CA ALA A 190 8.17 1.02 -12.74
C ALA A 190 8.82 -0.17 -11.99
N VAL A 191 8.60 -0.28 -10.68
CA VAL A 191 9.08 -1.42 -9.88
C VAL A 191 8.48 -2.73 -10.39
N LEU A 192 7.24 -2.74 -10.86
CA LEU A 192 6.61 -3.98 -11.34
C LEU A 192 7.19 -4.47 -12.68
N GLY A 193 7.75 -3.57 -13.49
CA GLY A 193 8.35 -3.90 -14.79
C GLY A 193 9.87 -4.09 -14.78
N ASP A 194 10.57 -3.61 -13.75
CA ASP A 194 12.04 -3.65 -13.66
C ASP A 194 12.53 -4.59 -12.53
N PRO A 195 13.16 -5.74 -12.86
CA PRO A 195 13.68 -6.69 -11.88
C PRO A 195 14.71 -6.12 -10.90
N LEU A 196 15.46 -5.07 -11.27
CA LEU A 196 16.45 -4.43 -10.40
C LEU A 196 15.76 -3.54 -9.35
N LEU A 197 14.71 -2.83 -9.75
CA LEU A 197 13.86 -2.07 -8.82
C LEU A 197 13.13 -2.98 -7.83
N GLN A 198 12.68 -4.16 -8.28
CA GLN A 198 12.09 -5.18 -7.40
C GLN A 198 13.10 -5.62 -6.33
N LYS A 199 14.34 -5.91 -6.74
CA LYS A 199 15.43 -6.29 -5.82
C LYS A 199 15.78 -5.15 -4.86
N LEU A 200 15.78 -3.91 -5.31
CA LEU A 200 16.00 -2.75 -4.45
C LEU A 200 14.90 -2.62 -3.39
N LEU A 201 13.63 -2.76 -3.77
CA LEU A 201 12.50 -2.70 -2.84
C LEU A 201 12.54 -3.84 -1.81
N LEU A 202 13.03 -5.02 -2.21
CA LEU A 202 13.27 -6.14 -1.29
C LEU A 202 14.42 -5.88 -0.32
N LEU A 203 15.47 -5.21 -0.78
CA LEU A 203 16.63 -4.84 0.05
C LEU A 203 16.32 -3.66 0.99
N LYS A 204 15.43 -2.75 0.60
CA LYS A 204 14.97 -1.59 1.37
C LYS A 204 13.44 -1.57 1.42
N PRO A 205 12.81 -2.32 2.35
CA PRO A 205 11.37 -2.32 2.49
C PRO A 205 10.90 -0.95 2.99
N ASP A 206 10.03 -0.31 2.22
CA ASP A 206 9.41 0.97 2.57
C ASP A 206 7.89 0.80 2.67
N ALA A 207 7.33 1.14 3.84
CA ALA A 207 5.90 0.92 4.13
C ALA A 207 5.01 1.79 3.25
N GLU A 208 5.42 3.04 2.98
CA GLU A 208 4.69 3.98 2.14
C GLU A 208 4.72 3.54 0.66
N ALA A 209 5.88 3.11 0.16
CA ALA A 209 5.98 2.55 -1.19
C ALA A 209 5.13 1.28 -1.35
N ASN A 210 5.13 0.39 -0.36
CA ASN A 210 4.31 -0.82 -0.39
C ASN A 210 2.80 -0.49 -0.37
N GLU A 211 2.35 0.45 0.46
CA GLU A 211 0.96 0.92 0.43
C GLU A 211 0.60 1.54 -0.91
N ARG A 212 1.48 2.36 -1.50
CA ARG A 212 1.22 2.98 -2.80
C ARG A 212 1.14 1.96 -3.92
N ILE A 213 1.98 0.93 -3.91
CA ILE A 213 1.90 -0.20 -4.86
C ILE A 213 0.60 -0.98 -4.64
N ASN A 214 0.22 -1.28 -3.40
CA ASN A 214 -1.02 -1.98 -3.07
C ASN A 214 -2.27 -1.18 -3.46
N ASN A 215 -2.27 0.13 -3.23
CA ASN A 215 -3.35 1.04 -3.61
C ASN A 215 -3.47 1.13 -5.13
N TRP A 216 -2.34 1.17 -5.85
CA TRP A 216 -2.35 1.14 -7.31
C TRP A 216 -2.86 -0.20 -7.85
N LEU A 217 -2.39 -1.34 -7.31
CA LEU A 217 -2.86 -2.68 -7.68
C LEU A 217 -4.37 -2.83 -7.43
N SER A 218 -4.86 -2.32 -6.30
CA SER A 218 -6.28 -2.33 -5.95
C SER A 218 -7.11 -1.38 -6.82
N SER A 219 -6.50 -0.33 -7.38
CA SER A 219 -7.14 0.61 -8.31
C SER A 219 -7.22 0.06 -9.74
N GLN A 220 -6.20 -0.69 -10.18
CA GLN A 220 -6.17 -1.32 -11.50
C GLN A 220 -6.98 -2.63 -11.56
N TRP A 221 -7.17 -3.29 -10.42
CA TRP A 221 -7.89 -4.55 -10.34
C TRP A 221 -9.07 -4.47 -9.36
N ASP A 222 -10.28 -4.37 -9.91
CA ASP A 222 -11.53 -4.36 -9.17
C ASP A 222 -12.12 -5.77 -8.93
N GLY A 223 -11.41 -6.83 -9.34
CA GLY A 223 -11.91 -8.21 -9.28
C GLY A 223 -12.68 -8.66 -10.53
N ARG A 224 -12.92 -7.78 -11.51
CA ARG A 224 -13.67 -8.10 -12.75
C ARG A 224 -12.91 -7.73 -14.02
N ASN A 225 -12.24 -6.57 -14.04
CA ASN A 225 -11.48 -6.05 -15.17
C ASN A 225 -9.98 -5.88 -14.78
N GLY A 226 -9.09 -5.80 -15.77
CA GLY A 226 -7.64 -5.68 -15.52
C GLY A 226 -6.88 -7.01 -15.41
N LYS A 227 -7.53 -8.14 -15.77
CA LYS A 227 -6.95 -9.51 -15.82
C LYS A 227 -5.57 -9.61 -16.45
N GLU A 228 -5.40 -8.89 -17.55
CA GLU A 228 -4.22 -8.95 -18.38
C GLU A 228 -3.02 -8.32 -17.66
N VAL A 229 -3.21 -7.20 -16.96
CA VAL A 229 -2.12 -6.49 -16.26
C VAL A 229 -1.57 -7.31 -15.09
N ILE A 230 -2.42 -7.95 -14.27
CA ILE A 230 -1.91 -8.84 -13.19
C ILE A 230 -1.30 -10.11 -13.77
N LEU A 231 -1.87 -10.68 -14.83
CA LEU A 231 -1.27 -11.85 -15.49
C LEU A 231 0.08 -11.51 -16.13
N GLU A 232 0.22 -10.31 -16.68
CA GLU A 232 1.44 -9.76 -17.24
C GLU A 232 2.48 -9.53 -16.13
N ILE A 233 2.10 -8.87 -15.03
CA ILE A 233 2.96 -8.74 -13.83
C ILE A 233 3.38 -10.12 -13.31
N LEU A 234 2.47 -11.09 -13.19
CA LEU A 234 2.80 -12.44 -12.75
C LEU A 234 3.64 -13.23 -13.77
N SER A 235 3.56 -12.89 -15.06
CA SER A 235 4.40 -13.48 -16.11
C SER A 235 5.80 -12.88 -16.12
N TYR A 236 5.94 -11.60 -15.76
CA TYR A 236 7.20 -10.86 -15.74
C TYR A 236 7.87 -10.83 -14.40
N THR A 237 7.17 -11.13 -13.29
CA THR A 237 7.81 -11.33 -11.99
C THR A 237 8.62 -12.61 -12.14
N PRO A 238 9.95 -12.53 -12.34
CA PRO A 238 10.74 -13.72 -12.20
C PRO A 238 10.57 -14.04 -10.73
N LEU A 239 9.94 -15.16 -10.40
CA LEU A 239 10.10 -15.72 -9.06
C LEU A 239 11.60 -15.69 -8.86
N ILE A 240 12.11 -14.75 -8.04
CA ILE A 240 13.52 -14.75 -7.65
C ILE A 240 13.76 -16.18 -7.30
N ASP A 241 14.66 -16.81 -8.04
CA ASP A 241 14.90 -18.22 -7.89
C ASP A 241 15.16 -18.41 -6.40
N PHE A 242 14.19 -19.03 -5.72
CA PHE A 242 14.16 -18.96 -4.25
C PHE A 242 15.40 -19.66 -3.71
N GLU A 243 16.10 -20.44 -4.55
CA GLU A 243 17.44 -20.98 -4.38
C GLU A 243 18.53 -19.91 -4.16
N GLY A 244 18.49 -18.78 -4.87
CA GLY A 244 19.43 -17.67 -4.68
C GLY A 244 19.18 -16.88 -3.39
N ALA A 245 17.90 -16.70 -3.03
CA ALA A 245 17.52 -16.12 -1.74
C ALA A 245 17.65 -17.12 -0.57
N ARG A 246 17.68 -18.43 -0.86
CA ARG A 246 17.86 -19.55 0.11
C ARG A 246 19.13 -19.41 0.94
N ASN A 247 20.15 -18.74 0.40
CA ASN A 247 21.49 -18.64 0.98
C ASN A 247 21.80 -17.26 1.57
N SER A 248 20.94 -16.26 1.40
CA SER A 248 21.16 -14.93 2.00
C SER A 248 20.40 -14.84 3.32
N SER A 249 21.12 -14.93 4.43
CA SER A 249 20.58 -14.79 5.80
C SER A 249 19.98 -13.40 6.12
N ARG A 250 19.81 -12.52 5.12
CA ARG A 250 19.47 -11.10 5.28
C ARG A 250 18.15 -10.70 4.62
N VAL A 251 17.48 -11.57 3.85
CA VAL A 251 16.21 -11.23 3.20
C VAL A 251 15.05 -11.80 4.02
N ARG A 252 14.23 -10.91 4.58
CA ARG A 252 13.00 -11.28 5.30
C ARG A 252 11.96 -11.81 4.31
N VAL A 253 11.37 -12.96 4.61
CA VAL A 253 10.26 -13.52 3.83
C VAL A 253 9.01 -12.71 4.13
N VAL A 254 8.51 -11.97 3.14
CA VAL A 254 7.30 -11.14 3.27
C VAL A 254 6.08 -11.91 2.77
N ILE A 255 5.18 -12.29 3.67
CA ILE A 255 3.89 -12.92 3.36
C ILE A 255 3.06 -12.01 2.45
N PRO A 256 2.46 -12.55 1.36
CA PRO A 256 1.61 -11.77 0.47
C PRO A 256 0.35 -11.22 1.19
N PRO A 257 -0.18 -10.06 0.76
CA PRO A 257 -1.42 -9.52 1.32
C PRO A 257 -2.58 -10.51 1.21
N SER A 258 -3.34 -10.68 2.30
CA SER A 258 -4.46 -11.63 2.37
C SER A 258 -5.49 -11.48 1.23
N PRO A 259 -5.92 -10.26 0.84
CA PRO A 259 -6.87 -10.10 -0.26
C PRO A 259 -6.36 -10.66 -1.58
N LEU A 260 -5.07 -10.46 -1.88
CA LEU A 260 -4.45 -10.94 -3.13
C LEU A 260 -4.51 -12.47 -3.22
N VAL A 261 -4.20 -13.17 -2.12
CA VAL A 261 -4.21 -14.64 -2.07
C VAL A 261 -5.61 -15.18 -2.38
N TYR A 262 -6.65 -14.64 -1.76
CA TYR A 262 -8.02 -15.13 -1.97
C TYR A 262 -8.60 -14.71 -3.33
N ILE A 263 -8.27 -13.52 -3.84
CA ILE A 263 -8.66 -13.10 -5.20
C ILE A 263 -8.07 -14.06 -6.24
N LEU A 264 -6.78 -14.39 -6.12
CA LEU A 264 -6.13 -15.33 -7.03
C LEU A 264 -6.68 -16.75 -6.89
N TYR A 265 -7.04 -17.17 -5.68
CA TYR A 265 -7.63 -18.49 -5.44
C TYR A 265 -9.02 -18.63 -6.09
N PHE A 266 -9.85 -17.58 -6.03
CA PHE A 266 -11.18 -17.59 -6.64
C PHE A 266 -11.18 -17.15 -8.11
N ALA A 267 -10.01 -17.04 -8.75
CA ALA A 267 -9.91 -16.75 -10.18
C ALA A 267 -10.48 -17.92 -11.02
N SER A 268 -11.12 -17.60 -12.15
CA SER A 268 -11.77 -18.58 -13.03
C SER A 268 -10.81 -19.49 -13.83
N SER A 269 -9.52 -19.51 -13.49
CA SER A 269 -8.50 -20.23 -14.26
C SER A 269 -7.74 -21.26 -13.41
N PRO A 270 -7.72 -22.54 -13.81
CA PRO A 270 -7.07 -23.61 -13.04
C PRO A 270 -5.55 -23.44 -12.97
N THR A 271 -4.94 -22.82 -13.98
CA THR A 271 -3.50 -22.56 -13.99
C THR A 271 -3.10 -21.51 -12.95
N ILE A 272 -3.95 -20.50 -12.71
CA ILE A 272 -3.72 -19.49 -11.67
C ILE A 272 -3.80 -20.14 -10.29
N VAL A 273 -4.85 -20.94 -10.04
CA VAL A 273 -5.02 -21.67 -8.78
C VAL A 273 -3.83 -22.60 -8.53
N SER A 274 -3.40 -23.35 -9.55
CA SER A 274 -2.22 -24.21 -9.45
C SER A 274 -0.94 -23.42 -9.15
N ARG A 275 -0.68 -22.32 -9.87
CA ARG A 275 0.49 -21.47 -9.63
C ARG A 275 0.48 -20.89 -8.22
N LEU A 276 -0.66 -20.38 -7.75
CA LEU A 276 -0.80 -19.87 -6.39
C LEU A 276 -0.48 -20.97 -5.36
N CYS A 277 -1.00 -22.18 -5.55
CA CYS A 277 -0.73 -23.29 -4.64
C CYS A 277 0.76 -23.64 -4.59
N GLY A 278 1.44 -23.69 -5.74
CA GLY A 278 2.90 -23.93 -5.79
C GLY A 278 3.71 -22.80 -5.16
N VAL A 279 3.29 -21.54 -5.35
CA VAL A 279 3.91 -20.39 -4.66
C VAL A 279 3.74 -20.53 -3.15
N LEU A 280 2.54 -20.80 -2.66
CA LEU A 280 2.29 -20.98 -1.23
C LEU A 280 3.08 -22.17 -0.64
N ALA A 281 3.25 -23.25 -1.39
CA ALA A 281 4.09 -24.38 -0.98
C ALA A 281 5.54 -23.95 -0.77
N LYS A 282 6.11 -23.20 -1.73
CA LYS A 282 7.49 -22.65 -1.62
C LYS A 282 7.63 -21.64 -0.49
N TYR A 283 6.63 -20.78 -0.28
CA TYR A 283 6.59 -19.84 0.84
C TYR A 283 6.62 -20.56 2.19
N LYS A 284 5.90 -21.69 2.32
CA LYS A 284 5.91 -22.49 3.54
C LYS A 284 7.32 -23.02 3.84
N GLU A 285 7.99 -23.58 2.84
CA GLU A 285 9.36 -24.08 3.00
C GLU A 285 10.35 -22.96 3.32
N GLY A 286 10.22 -21.81 2.64
CA GLY A 286 11.04 -20.63 2.88
C GLY A 286 10.86 -20.07 4.29
N LEU A 287 9.61 -19.96 4.75
CA LEU A 287 9.28 -19.48 6.10
C LEU A 287 9.80 -20.44 7.18
N GLN A 288 9.68 -21.76 6.97
CA GLN A 288 10.21 -22.77 7.90
C GLN A 288 11.74 -22.66 8.05
N LYS A 289 12.47 -22.47 6.95
CA LYS A 289 13.92 -22.27 6.97
C LYS A 289 14.29 -20.94 7.62
N ALA A 290 13.61 -19.85 7.28
CA ALA A 290 13.86 -18.54 7.87
C ALA A 290 13.60 -18.50 9.39
N MET A 291 12.55 -19.18 9.85
CA MET A 291 12.26 -19.37 11.28
C MET A 291 13.31 -20.25 11.99
N ALA A 292 14.02 -21.13 11.28
CA ALA A 292 15.12 -21.90 11.87
C ALA A 292 16.37 -21.03 12.09
N THR A 293 16.57 -19.99 11.27
CA THR A 293 17.74 -19.10 11.33
C THR A 293 17.52 -17.86 12.20
N SER A 294 16.34 -17.21 12.14
CA SER A 294 16.04 -15.99 12.89
C SER A 294 14.59 -16.00 13.41
N ARG A 295 14.36 -16.62 14.58
CA ARG A 295 13.03 -16.70 15.20
C ARG A 295 12.46 -15.36 15.65
N SER A 296 13.32 -14.37 15.95
CA SER A 296 12.89 -13.06 16.48
C SER A 296 12.16 -12.19 15.46
N ASP A 297 12.40 -12.39 14.16
CA ASP A 297 11.90 -11.50 13.11
C ASP A 297 10.48 -11.88 12.61
N TYR A 298 9.98 -13.05 13.04
CA TYR A 298 8.69 -13.61 12.66
C TYR A 298 7.83 -13.83 13.90
N THR A 299 6.88 -12.93 14.14
CA THR A 299 5.97 -13.07 15.27
C THR A 299 5.00 -14.24 15.04
N PRO A 300 4.50 -14.88 16.11
CA PRO A 300 3.52 -15.96 16.00
C PRO A 300 2.26 -15.55 15.21
N GLU A 301 1.81 -14.29 15.36
CA GLU A 301 0.65 -13.75 14.65
C GLU A 301 0.89 -13.71 13.14
N TYR A 302 2.10 -13.32 12.73
CA TYR A 302 2.50 -13.25 11.33
C TYR A 302 2.48 -14.64 10.69
N VAL A 303 3.05 -15.64 11.37
CA VAL A 303 3.07 -17.03 10.91
C VAL A 303 1.66 -17.64 10.90
N ASN A 304 0.83 -17.30 11.89
CA ASN A 304 -0.56 -17.74 11.94
C ASN A 304 -1.40 -17.20 10.78
N GLY A 305 -1.17 -15.95 10.36
CA GLY A 305 -1.81 -15.38 9.16
C GLY A 305 -1.52 -16.18 7.90
N PHE A 306 -0.25 -16.57 7.67
CA PHE A 306 0.12 -17.42 6.53
C PHE A 306 -0.46 -18.84 6.64
N ASN A 307 -0.40 -19.45 7.83
CA ASN A 307 -1.01 -20.75 8.06
C ASN A 307 -2.52 -20.75 7.81
N GLY A 308 -3.18 -19.61 8.01
CA GLY A 308 -4.59 -19.45 7.69
C GLY A 308 -4.89 -19.57 6.20
N PHE A 309 -4.04 -19.01 5.32
CA PHE A 309 -4.18 -19.20 3.87
C PHE A 309 -4.12 -20.67 3.48
N LEU A 310 -3.13 -21.39 4.04
CA LEU A 310 -2.96 -22.82 3.79
C LEU A 310 -4.19 -23.61 4.24
N MET A 311 -4.68 -23.33 5.45
CA MET A 311 -5.84 -24.01 6.03
C MET A 311 -7.12 -23.75 5.24
N ASP A 312 -7.38 -22.51 4.85
CA ASP A 312 -8.56 -22.14 4.08
C ASP A 312 -8.56 -22.79 2.69
N ILE A 313 -7.44 -22.76 1.97
CA ILE A 313 -7.32 -23.39 0.64
C ILE A 313 -7.47 -24.91 0.74
N CYS A 314 -6.87 -25.55 1.75
CA CYS A 314 -7.05 -26.98 1.99
C CYS A 314 -8.49 -27.34 2.39
N ASN A 315 -9.15 -26.45 3.13
CA ASN A 315 -10.55 -26.61 3.50
C ASN A 315 -11.46 -26.56 2.27
N CYS A 316 -11.17 -25.69 1.30
CA CYS A 316 -11.87 -25.63 0.03
C CYS A 316 -11.58 -26.86 -0.84
N LEU A 317 -10.31 -27.15 -1.16
CA LEU A 317 -9.93 -28.17 -2.13
C LEU A 317 -10.15 -29.61 -1.64
N TRP A 318 -9.70 -29.93 -0.43
CA TRP A 318 -9.55 -31.32 0.02
C TRP A 318 -10.54 -31.74 1.11
N ARG A 319 -10.81 -30.87 2.09
CA ARG A 319 -11.63 -31.22 3.27
C ARG A 319 -13.11 -30.94 3.09
N SER A 320 -13.52 -30.26 2.02
CA SER A 320 -14.93 -29.88 1.75
C SER A 320 -15.57 -29.05 2.87
N ARG A 321 -14.78 -28.16 3.48
CA ARG A 321 -15.15 -27.26 4.59
C ARG A 321 -14.91 -25.80 4.21
N ALA A 322 -15.23 -25.42 2.97
CA ALA A 322 -15.03 -24.05 2.49
C ALA A 322 -15.71 -23.02 3.43
N PHE A 323 -15.07 -21.86 3.60
CA PHE A 323 -15.52 -20.76 4.48
C PHE A 323 -15.65 -21.09 5.97
N ASN A 324 -15.10 -22.22 6.42
CA ASN A 324 -15.03 -22.51 7.84
C ASN A 324 -14.05 -21.53 8.52
N ALA A 325 -14.52 -20.85 9.57
CA ALA A 325 -13.71 -19.99 10.43
C ALA A 325 -13.52 -20.56 11.85
N LYS A 326 -13.97 -21.80 12.08
CA LYS A 326 -13.87 -22.47 13.40
C LYS A 326 -12.60 -23.28 13.57
N ASP A 327 -11.91 -23.61 12.47
CA ASP A 327 -10.67 -24.39 12.55
C ASP A 327 -9.51 -23.48 13.01
N ASN A 328 -8.51 -24.07 13.67
CA ASN A 328 -7.36 -23.33 14.15
C ASN A 328 -6.64 -22.62 12.99
N ASN A 329 -6.43 -21.31 13.11
CA ASN A 329 -5.90 -20.40 12.09
C ASN A 329 -6.77 -20.17 10.83
N SER A 330 -7.97 -20.76 10.71
CA SER A 330 -8.83 -20.51 9.54
C SER A 330 -9.47 -19.11 9.57
N HIS A 331 -9.47 -18.43 8.43
CA HIS A 331 -10.07 -17.10 8.29
C HIS A 331 -11.30 -17.09 7.37
N GLY A 332 -11.73 -18.27 6.89
CA GLY A 332 -12.92 -18.42 6.06
C GLY A 332 -12.80 -17.67 4.73
N CYS A 333 -11.59 -17.58 4.19
CA CYS A 333 -11.28 -16.82 2.98
C CYS A 333 -11.65 -15.32 3.03
N LEU A 334 -11.70 -14.73 4.24
CA LEU A 334 -12.15 -13.35 4.49
C LEU A 334 -13.59 -13.05 4.04
N ILE A 335 -14.41 -14.08 3.82
CA ILE A 335 -15.81 -13.87 3.47
C ILE A 335 -16.62 -13.64 4.75
N PRO A 336 -17.41 -12.54 4.83
CA PRO A 336 -18.26 -12.29 5.99
C PRO A 336 -19.26 -13.42 6.23
N LYS A 337 -19.37 -13.87 7.49
CA LYS A 337 -20.29 -14.94 7.89
C LYS A 337 -21.75 -14.72 7.47
N PRO A 338 -22.33 -13.51 7.59
CA PRO A 338 -23.71 -13.27 7.12
C PRO A 338 -23.90 -13.57 5.62
N LEU A 339 -22.87 -13.32 4.80
CA LEU A 339 -22.90 -13.62 3.38
C LEU A 339 -22.85 -15.13 3.13
N VAL A 340 -22.01 -15.86 3.88
CA VAL A 340 -21.93 -17.33 3.80
C VAL A 340 -23.28 -17.96 4.18
N ASP A 341 -23.95 -17.44 5.21
CA ASP A 341 -25.26 -17.92 5.64
C ASP A 341 -26.33 -17.69 4.56
N ASN A 342 -26.37 -16.50 3.95
CA ASN A 342 -27.27 -16.18 2.85
C ASN A 342 -27.04 -17.07 1.62
N LEU A 343 -25.76 -17.27 1.23
CA LEU A 343 -25.41 -18.16 0.12
C LEU A 343 -25.76 -19.62 0.42
N SER A 344 -25.62 -20.05 1.68
CA SER A 344 -25.97 -21.41 2.08
C SER A 344 -27.47 -21.67 1.97
N VAL A 345 -28.30 -20.68 2.30
CA VAL A 345 -29.76 -20.75 2.11
C VAL A 345 -30.10 -20.81 0.61
N TYR A 346 -29.45 -19.97 -0.20
CA TYR A 346 -29.65 -19.96 -1.65
C TYR A 346 -29.31 -21.31 -2.29
N VAL A 347 -28.14 -21.89 -1.97
CA VAL A 347 -27.71 -23.19 -2.53
C VAL A 347 -28.66 -24.31 -2.12
N LYS A 348 -29.17 -24.31 -0.88
CA LYS A 348 -30.19 -25.28 -0.45
C LYS A 348 -31.48 -25.17 -1.26
N GLY A 349 -31.83 -23.98 -1.74
CA GLY A 349 -33.00 -23.77 -2.61
C GLY A 349 -32.84 -24.28 -4.04
N LEU A 350 -31.61 -24.58 -4.50
CA LEU A 350 -31.34 -25.03 -5.87
C LEU A 350 -31.50 -26.55 -6.09
N ASP A 351 -31.80 -27.32 -5.04
CA ASP A 351 -31.97 -28.79 -5.07
C ASP A 351 -30.85 -29.55 -5.81
N THR A 352 -29.62 -29.05 -5.70
CA THR A 352 -28.44 -29.61 -6.40
C THR A 352 -27.83 -30.82 -5.69
N GLY A 353 -28.39 -31.24 -4.55
CA GLY A 353 -27.83 -32.31 -3.70
C GLY A 353 -26.47 -31.97 -3.05
N ALA A 354 -25.93 -30.78 -3.28
CA ALA A 354 -24.64 -30.32 -2.78
C ALA A 354 -24.79 -29.19 -1.75
N SER A 355 -23.87 -29.15 -0.78
CA SER A 355 -23.75 -28.04 0.16
C SER A 355 -22.83 -26.95 -0.37
N LEU A 356 -22.99 -25.70 0.07
CA LEU A 356 -22.08 -24.60 -0.30
C LEU A 356 -20.61 -24.97 -0.05
N THR A 357 -20.31 -25.70 1.03
CA THR A 357 -18.94 -26.06 1.39
C THR A 357 -18.33 -27.12 0.49
N SER A 358 -19.16 -28.00 -0.10
CA SER A 358 -18.71 -29.04 -1.04
C SER A 358 -18.50 -28.51 -2.46
N LEU A 359 -19.11 -27.37 -2.83
CA LEU A 359 -19.00 -26.79 -4.18
C LEU A 359 -17.58 -26.35 -4.55
N PHE A 360 -16.68 -26.19 -3.59
CA PHE A 360 -15.29 -25.77 -3.82
C PHE A 360 -14.29 -26.94 -3.78
N SER A 361 -14.76 -28.17 -3.55
CA SER A 361 -13.94 -29.38 -3.56
C SER A 361 -13.44 -29.71 -4.97
N LEU A 362 -12.40 -30.55 -5.09
CA LEU A 362 -11.83 -30.96 -6.38
C LEU A 362 -12.90 -31.32 -7.44
N SER A 363 -13.91 -32.08 -7.05
CA SER A 363 -14.91 -32.64 -7.97
C SER A 363 -16.04 -31.67 -8.34
N HIS A 364 -16.39 -30.73 -7.46
CA HIS A 364 -17.46 -29.75 -7.70
C HIS A 364 -16.96 -28.34 -8.02
N SER A 365 -15.66 -28.08 -7.84
CA SER A 365 -15.06 -26.78 -8.08
C SER A 365 -15.33 -26.34 -9.52
N PRO A 366 -15.82 -25.10 -9.75
CA PRO A 366 -16.04 -24.60 -11.10
C PRO A 366 -14.75 -24.56 -11.93
N VAL A 367 -13.59 -24.52 -11.26
CA VAL A 367 -12.27 -24.43 -11.88
C VAL A 367 -11.65 -25.81 -12.14
N LEU A 368 -11.82 -26.77 -11.22
CA LEU A 368 -11.16 -28.09 -11.29
C LEU A 368 -12.11 -29.25 -11.65
N GLY A 369 -13.42 -29.01 -11.62
CA GLY A 369 -14.43 -30.05 -11.84
C GLY A 369 -14.31 -30.69 -13.22
N LEU A 370 -14.10 -29.89 -14.27
CA LEU A 370 -13.88 -30.41 -15.62
C LEU A 370 -12.65 -31.33 -15.69
N MET A 371 -11.54 -30.92 -15.06
CA MET A 371 -10.31 -31.70 -15.08
C MET A 371 -10.45 -33.01 -14.29
N SER A 372 -11.19 -32.96 -13.19
CA SER A 372 -11.52 -34.13 -12.37
C SER A 372 -12.43 -35.12 -13.10
N ILE A 373 -13.37 -34.63 -13.91
CA ILE A 373 -14.24 -35.45 -14.77
C ILE A 373 -13.44 -36.04 -15.94
N SER A 374 -12.59 -35.24 -16.59
CA SER A 374 -11.73 -35.72 -17.69
C SER A 374 -10.79 -36.83 -17.23
N TYR A 375 -10.22 -36.70 -16.03
CA TYR A 375 -9.43 -37.77 -15.42
C TYR A 375 -10.26 -39.05 -15.25
N PHE A 376 -11.44 -38.95 -14.65
CA PHE A 376 -12.28 -40.12 -14.40
C PHE A 376 -12.72 -40.81 -15.70
N ARG A 377 -13.10 -40.02 -16.72
CA ARG A 377 -13.42 -40.53 -18.06
C ARG A 377 -12.25 -41.24 -18.71
N SER A 378 -11.03 -40.71 -18.57
CA SER A 378 -9.83 -41.39 -19.11
C SER A 378 -9.59 -42.75 -18.47
N LEU A 379 -9.98 -42.94 -17.20
CA LEU A 379 -9.92 -44.26 -16.55
C LEU A 379 -11.02 -45.20 -17.08
N GLU A 380 -12.25 -44.70 -17.25
CA GLU A 380 -13.34 -45.47 -17.84
C GLU A 380 -12.99 -45.93 -19.27
N ASP A 381 -12.44 -45.03 -20.10
CA ASP A 381 -12.03 -45.35 -21.47
C ASP A 381 -10.87 -46.36 -21.50
N ALA A 382 -9.89 -46.24 -20.59
CA ALA A 382 -8.77 -47.20 -20.50
C ALA A 382 -9.20 -48.61 -20.04
N GLU A 383 -10.21 -48.73 -19.19
CA GLU A 383 -10.76 -50.04 -18.79
C GLU A 383 -11.62 -50.66 -19.91
N LEU A 384 -12.36 -49.85 -20.67
CA LEU A 384 -13.07 -50.32 -21.87
C LEU A 384 -12.10 -50.89 -22.93
N GLU A 385 -10.95 -50.25 -23.13
CA GLU A 385 -9.92 -50.73 -24.07
C GLU A 385 -9.25 -52.04 -23.63
N ARG A 386 -9.21 -52.33 -22.32
CA ARG A 386 -8.60 -53.56 -21.76
C ARG A 386 -9.47 -54.80 -21.91
N GLY A 387 -10.68 -54.68 -22.44
CA GLY A 387 -11.54 -55.82 -22.79
C GLY A 387 -12.00 -56.67 -21.60
N LYS A 388 -11.96 -56.15 -20.38
CA LYS A 388 -12.66 -56.74 -19.23
C LYS A 388 -14.10 -56.23 -19.26
N ASP A 389 -15.05 -57.16 -19.17
CA ASP A 389 -16.51 -57.01 -19.09
C ASP A 389 -17.04 -55.57 -19.01
N GLU A 390 -17.91 -55.25 -19.97
CA GLU A 390 -18.82 -54.10 -20.06
C GLU A 390 -18.88 -53.26 -18.77
N LEU A 391 -18.21 -52.08 -18.78
CA LEU A 391 -18.60 -50.99 -17.89
C LEU A 391 -20.07 -50.68 -18.18
N GLY A 392 -20.98 -51.25 -17.37
CA GLY A 392 -22.41 -51.20 -17.65
C GLY A 392 -22.97 -49.78 -17.59
N ILE A 393 -22.31 -48.89 -16.85
CA ILE A 393 -22.75 -47.50 -16.62
C ILE A 393 -21.53 -46.57 -16.53
N ARG A 394 -21.55 -45.49 -17.31
CA ARG A 394 -20.61 -44.36 -17.19
C ARG A 394 -21.13 -43.33 -16.19
N HIS A 395 -20.24 -42.73 -15.42
CA HIS A 395 -20.64 -41.74 -14.42
C HIS A 395 -21.02 -40.39 -15.05
N ALA A 396 -22.20 -39.87 -14.72
CA ALA A 396 -22.80 -38.71 -15.39
C ALA A 396 -22.43 -37.34 -14.78
N GLY A 397 -21.64 -37.27 -13.70
CA GLY A 397 -21.51 -36.02 -12.98
C GLY A 397 -20.39 -35.96 -11.95
N PRO A 398 -20.38 -34.92 -11.10
CA PRO A 398 -19.30 -34.72 -10.17
C PRO A 398 -19.16 -35.91 -9.23
N ILE A 399 -17.96 -36.49 -9.23
CA ILE A 399 -17.65 -37.69 -8.47
C ILE A 399 -17.61 -37.34 -6.98
N THR A 400 -18.46 -37.98 -6.19
CA THR A 400 -18.46 -37.88 -4.73
C THR A 400 -18.21 -39.25 -4.11
N ARG A 401 -17.91 -39.29 -2.82
CA ARG A 401 -17.77 -40.55 -2.08
C ARG A 401 -19.02 -41.42 -2.18
N ALA A 402 -20.21 -40.82 -2.11
CA ALA A 402 -21.47 -41.54 -2.20
C ALA A 402 -21.68 -42.11 -3.61
N THR A 403 -21.38 -41.33 -4.64
CA THR A 403 -21.60 -41.76 -6.02
C THR A 403 -20.56 -42.76 -6.51
N LEU A 404 -19.34 -42.77 -5.96
CA LEU A 404 -18.37 -43.86 -6.23
C LEU A 404 -18.80 -45.18 -5.59
N ALA A 405 -19.40 -45.12 -4.39
CA ALA A 405 -19.90 -46.33 -3.73
C ALA A 405 -21.06 -46.94 -4.52
N SER A 406 -22.04 -46.13 -4.96
CA SER A 406 -23.13 -46.62 -5.81
C SER A 406 -22.62 -47.15 -7.15
N LEU A 407 -21.67 -46.45 -7.79
CA LEU A 407 -21.09 -46.88 -9.07
C LEU A 407 -20.38 -48.25 -8.96
N ALA A 408 -19.71 -48.51 -7.84
CA ALA A 408 -19.05 -49.80 -7.60
C ALA A 408 -20.06 -50.96 -7.45
N ASP A 409 -21.25 -50.67 -6.91
CA ASP A 409 -22.35 -51.62 -6.75
C ASP A 409 -23.10 -51.84 -8.08
N ASP A 410 -23.22 -50.79 -8.90
CA ASP A 410 -23.92 -50.78 -10.20
C ASP A 410 -23.09 -51.39 -11.36
N GLY A 411 -21.92 -51.97 -11.06
CA GLY A 411 -21.04 -52.59 -12.07
C GLY A 411 -20.17 -51.61 -12.86
N GLY A 412 -20.00 -50.38 -12.35
CA GLY A 412 -19.09 -49.39 -12.91
C GLY A 412 -17.65 -49.52 -12.39
N LEU A 413 -16.83 -48.49 -12.65
CA LEU A 413 -15.41 -48.46 -12.27
C LEU A 413 -15.23 -48.54 -10.74
N ARG A 414 -14.49 -49.56 -10.27
CA ARG A 414 -14.19 -49.74 -8.85
C ARG A 414 -12.95 -48.96 -8.45
N LEU A 415 -13.17 -47.81 -7.82
CA LEU A 415 -12.12 -46.91 -7.35
C LEU A 415 -12.44 -46.40 -5.96
N THR A 416 -11.46 -46.41 -5.04
CA THR A 416 -11.69 -45.81 -3.71
C THR A 416 -11.64 -44.29 -3.78
N TRP A 417 -12.32 -43.62 -2.84
CA TRP A 417 -12.32 -42.14 -2.77
C TRP A 417 -10.92 -41.53 -2.60
N ASP A 418 -10.01 -42.23 -1.93
CA ASP A 418 -8.64 -41.75 -1.73
C ASP A 418 -7.79 -41.93 -2.99
N GLU A 419 -7.91 -43.08 -3.68
CA GLU A 419 -7.24 -43.32 -4.96
C GLU A 419 -7.72 -42.35 -6.03
N TYR A 420 -9.03 -42.08 -6.09
CA TYR A 420 -9.59 -41.08 -6.98
C TYR A 420 -8.94 -39.71 -6.79
N ARG A 421 -8.91 -39.20 -5.55
CA ARG A 421 -8.37 -37.87 -5.28
C ARG A 421 -6.87 -37.77 -5.55
N LEU A 422 -6.10 -38.81 -5.22
CA LEU A 422 -4.68 -38.89 -5.54
C LEU A 422 -4.46 -38.94 -7.06
N GLY A 423 -5.28 -39.70 -7.77
CA GLY A 423 -5.27 -39.80 -9.21
C GLY A 423 -5.54 -38.47 -9.91
N VAL A 424 -6.50 -37.69 -9.40
CA VAL A 424 -6.79 -36.33 -9.90
C VAL A 424 -5.57 -35.41 -9.72
N LEU A 425 -4.86 -35.48 -8.58
CA LEU A 425 -3.63 -34.71 -8.38
C LEU A 425 -2.54 -35.09 -9.39
N GLY A 426 -2.31 -36.39 -9.60
CA GLY A 426 -1.35 -36.87 -10.59
C GLY A 426 -1.72 -36.45 -12.03
N TYR A 427 -3.01 -36.43 -12.36
CA TYR A 427 -3.49 -35.95 -13.65
C TYR A 427 -3.26 -34.43 -13.82
N LEU A 428 -3.45 -33.64 -12.76
CA LEU A 428 -3.11 -32.22 -12.79
C LEU A 428 -1.61 -32.00 -13.01
N GLU A 429 -0.75 -32.78 -12.35
CA GLU A 429 0.70 -32.74 -12.52
C GLU A 429 1.13 -33.06 -13.96
N GLN A 430 0.57 -34.11 -14.57
CA GLN A 430 0.85 -34.47 -15.97
C GLN A 430 0.45 -33.36 -16.96
N ASN A 431 -0.57 -32.58 -16.62
CA ASN A 431 -1.03 -31.43 -17.42
C ASN A 431 -0.32 -30.11 -17.06
N GLY A 432 0.81 -30.16 -16.35
CA GLY A 432 1.61 -28.98 -16.01
C GLY A 432 1.04 -28.12 -14.86
N MET A 433 0.10 -28.66 -14.08
CA MET A 433 -0.52 -28.02 -12.92
C MET A 433 -0.10 -28.70 -11.61
N SER A 434 1.21 -28.77 -11.37
CA SER A 434 1.77 -29.46 -10.19
C SER A 434 1.51 -28.77 -8.86
N GLY A 435 1.31 -27.45 -8.87
CA GLY A 435 1.28 -26.66 -7.64
C GLY A 435 0.14 -27.01 -6.68
N VAL A 436 -0.99 -27.53 -7.18
CA VAL A 436 -2.07 -28.05 -6.32
C VAL A 436 -1.58 -29.29 -5.55
N GLY A 437 -0.90 -30.21 -6.23
CA GLY A 437 -0.29 -31.40 -5.62
C GLY A 437 0.77 -31.02 -4.59
N GLU A 438 1.73 -30.17 -4.98
CA GLU A 438 2.81 -29.66 -4.12
C GLU A 438 2.28 -29.09 -2.80
N LEU A 439 1.23 -28.27 -2.86
CA LEU A 439 0.61 -27.71 -1.67
C LEU A 439 -0.04 -28.78 -0.78
N MET A 440 -0.80 -29.70 -1.38
CA MET A 440 -1.50 -30.75 -0.64
C MET A 440 -0.51 -31.69 0.05
N TYR A 441 0.56 -32.11 -0.65
CA TYR A 441 1.61 -32.95 -0.06
C TYR A 441 2.35 -32.20 1.06
N ASN A 442 2.65 -30.92 0.90
CA ASN A 442 3.36 -30.15 1.92
C ASN A 442 2.50 -29.85 3.17
N THR A 443 1.17 -29.83 3.06
CA THR A 443 0.28 -29.36 4.15
C THR A 443 -0.49 -30.47 4.86
N MET A 444 -0.87 -31.55 4.16
CA MET A 444 -1.65 -32.63 4.75
C MET A 444 -0.74 -33.75 5.27
N THR A 445 -0.69 -33.91 6.60
CA THR A 445 0.09 -34.99 7.26
C THR A 445 -0.30 -36.40 6.80
N THR A 446 -1.54 -36.59 6.36
CA THR A 446 -2.03 -37.86 5.80
C THR A 446 -1.50 -38.16 4.40
N LEU A 447 -1.18 -37.12 3.62
CA LEU A 447 -0.64 -37.23 2.27
C LEU A 447 0.89 -37.21 2.27
N MET A 448 1.53 -36.52 3.23
CA MET A 448 2.98 -36.52 3.44
C MET A 448 3.60 -37.92 3.60
N LYS A 449 2.83 -38.91 4.09
CA LYS A 449 3.29 -40.29 4.27
C LYS A 449 3.22 -41.15 3.00
N LYS A 450 2.53 -40.67 1.96
CA LYS A 450 2.28 -41.38 0.70
C LYS A 450 2.96 -40.70 -0.50
N ALA A 451 3.57 -39.52 -0.29
CA ALA A 451 4.32 -38.77 -1.28
C ALA A 451 5.70 -39.39 -1.54
#